data_AF-A0A7V4W9Z7-F1
#
_entry.id   AF-A0A7V4W9Z7-F1
#
_cell.length_a   1.000
_cell.length_b   1.000
_cell.length_c   1.000
_cell.angle_alpha   90.00
_cell.angle_beta   90.00
_cell.angle_gamma   90.00
#
_symmetry.space_group_name_H-M   'P 1'
#
loop_
_entity.id
_entity.type
_entity.pdbx_description
1 polymer ?
#
loop_
_entity_poly.entity_id
_entity_poly.type
_entity_poly.pdbx_seq_one_letter_code
_entity_poly.pdbx_strand_id
1 'polypeptide(L)'
;MSIRRKRTRYLCICLMATLLLLFPLAIAETGKECSPIVICVTALDGRLDRPAGPKLVVVLCNTGSSGVFIRRQLDRIEPWPWNPLQAKIVDLHSGKPAGTRVAVKRAERPLKESDFVELRPHYCYGVVVDLRTYFVLQPRRDYSVRFSYSSKAPKRVGKLVPWPGIAQSTRVVVKVR
;
A
#
# COMPACT_ATOMS: atom_id res chain seq x y z
N MET A 1 2.66 26.52 24.50
CA MET A 1 3.17 25.38 23.70
C MET A 1 2.08 24.30 23.60
N SER A 2 1.62 24.00 22.39
CA SER A 2 0.31 23.39 22.11
C SER A 2 0.24 21.86 22.36
N ILE A 3 -0.74 21.45 23.17
CA ILE A 3 -1.19 20.07 23.44
C ILE A 3 -1.52 19.30 22.13
N ARG A 4 -1.77 19.99 21.01
CA ARG A 4 -2.07 19.36 19.71
C ARG A 4 -0.88 18.61 19.10
N ARG A 5 0.38 19.04 19.32
CA ARG A 5 1.56 18.33 18.79
C ARG A 5 1.85 17.01 19.50
N LYS A 6 1.41 16.86 20.76
CA LYS A 6 1.60 15.63 21.53
C LYS A 6 0.69 14.52 21.00
N ARG A 7 -0.60 14.78 20.77
CA ARG A 7 -1.58 13.77 20.31
C ARG A 7 -1.21 13.09 18.99
N THR A 8 -0.62 13.82 18.04
CA THR A 8 -0.21 13.25 16.74
C THR A 8 0.94 12.26 16.87
N ARG A 9 1.88 12.49 17.79
CA ARG A 9 3.00 11.57 18.04
C ARG A 9 2.53 10.27 18.72
N TYR A 10 1.57 10.36 19.65
CA TYR A 10 1.01 9.16 20.30
C TYR A 10 0.21 8.30 19.33
N LEU A 11 -0.50 8.87 18.35
CA LEU A 11 -1.24 8.09 17.36
C LEU A 11 -0.32 7.26 16.47
N CYS A 12 0.82 7.82 16.03
CA CYS A 12 1.83 7.09 15.24
C CYS A 12 2.52 5.98 16.06
N ILE A 13 2.83 6.23 17.33
CA ILE A 13 3.50 5.24 18.19
C ILE A 13 2.54 4.10 18.54
N CYS A 14 1.26 4.40 18.83
CA CYS A 14 0.27 3.36 19.07
C CYS A 14 0.00 2.52 17.81
N LEU A 15 -0.06 3.12 16.62
CA LEU A 15 -0.23 2.35 15.39
C LEU A 15 0.95 1.39 15.13
N MET A 16 2.18 1.83 15.39
CA MET A 16 3.38 1.01 15.25
C MET A 16 3.43 -0.11 16.31
N ALA A 17 3.00 0.17 17.54
CA ALA A 17 2.96 -0.81 18.63
C ALA A 17 1.89 -1.91 18.41
N THR A 18 0.69 -1.56 17.93
CA THR A 18 -0.33 -2.57 17.61
C THR A 18 0.04 -3.40 16.37
N LEU A 19 0.79 -2.81 15.43
CA LEU A 19 1.38 -3.54 14.30
C LEU A 19 2.52 -4.48 14.72
N LEU A 20 3.26 -4.20 15.80
CA LEU A 20 4.33 -5.08 16.29
C LEU A 20 3.82 -6.22 17.20
N LEU A 21 2.74 -5.99 17.95
CA LEU A 21 2.23 -6.96 18.94
C LEU A 21 1.36 -8.08 18.35
N LEU A 22 0.91 -7.97 17.09
CA LEU A 22 0.18 -9.04 16.39
C LEU A 22 1.09 -9.96 15.55
N PHE A 23 2.41 -9.75 15.54
CA PHE A 23 3.29 -10.36 14.55
C PHE A 23 3.95 -11.72 14.87
N PRO A 24 4.04 -12.26 16.11
CA PRO A 24 4.75 -13.54 16.26
C PRO A 24 3.88 -14.79 16.11
N LEU A 25 2.55 -14.70 15.92
CA LEU A 25 1.66 -15.86 16.12
C LEU A 25 0.95 -16.43 14.88
N ALA A 26 1.22 -15.94 13.67
CA ALA A 26 0.54 -16.43 12.46
C ALA A 26 1.46 -16.99 11.36
N ILE A 27 2.74 -17.28 11.68
CA ILE A 27 3.68 -17.88 10.72
C ILE A 27 4.34 -19.11 11.36
N ALA A 28 3.52 -20.11 11.66
CA ALA A 28 4.00 -21.48 11.75
C ALA A 28 3.09 -22.31 10.84
N GLU A 29 3.71 -23.14 10.02
CA GLU A 29 3.08 -24.17 9.18
C GLU A 29 2.41 -23.69 7.89
N THR A 30 3.21 -23.57 6.85
CA THR A 30 3.00 -24.31 5.58
C THR A 30 4.24 -24.11 4.72
N GLY A 31 4.80 -25.18 4.15
CA GLY A 31 5.95 -25.17 3.24
C GLY A 31 5.71 -24.50 1.87
N LYS A 32 4.87 -23.45 1.83
CA LYS A 32 4.88 -22.46 0.75
C LYS A 32 5.80 -21.35 1.21
N GLU A 33 6.79 -20.99 0.42
CA GLU A 33 7.58 -19.77 0.65
C GLU A 33 6.60 -18.60 0.85
N CYS A 34 6.37 -18.22 2.11
CA CYS A 34 5.61 -17.03 2.42
C CYS A 34 6.36 -15.86 1.81
N SER A 35 5.66 -15.03 1.02
CA SER A 35 6.22 -13.79 0.50
C SER A 35 6.95 -13.06 1.64
N PRO A 36 8.25 -12.74 1.50
CA PRO A 36 8.97 -12.00 2.53
C PRO A 36 8.43 -10.58 2.67
N ILE A 37 7.58 -10.11 1.74
CA ILE A 37 6.88 -8.84 1.84
C ILE A 37 5.44 -9.05 2.30
N VAL A 38 5.06 -8.32 3.34
CA VAL A 38 3.68 -8.17 3.82
C VAL A 38 3.18 -6.76 3.50
N ILE A 39 1.92 -6.62 3.08
CA ILE A 39 1.28 -5.32 2.85
C ILE A 39 0.27 -5.05 3.97
N CYS A 40 0.53 -4.03 4.77
CA CYS A 40 -0.37 -3.53 5.79
C CYS A 40 -1.11 -2.30 5.27
N VAL A 41 -2.42 -2.26 5.47
CA VAL A 41 -3.27 -1.16 5.01
C VAL A 41 -4.14 -0.70 6.16
N THR A 42 -4.18 0.61 6.37
CA THR A 42 -5.02 1.22 7.40
C THR A 42 -5.67 2.49 6.86
N ALA A 43 -6.93 2.70 7.22
CA ALA A 43 -7.63 3.93 6.88
C ALA A 43 -7.15 5.06 7.79
N LEU A 44 -6.77 6.18 7.18
CA LEU A 44 -6.65 7.43 7.93
C LEU A 44 -8.06 7.95 8.14
N ASP A 45 -8.61 7.68 9.32
CA ASP A 45 -9.85 8.29 9.78
C ASP A 45 -9.63 9.80 9.88
N GLY A 46 -9.96 10.50 8.79
CA GLY A 46 -10.08 11.94 8.79
C GLY A 46 -11.31 12.32 9.62
N ARG A 47 -11.14 12.57 10.92
CA ARG A 47 -11.90 13.67 11.55
C ARG A 47 -11.37 14.97 10.96
N LEU A 48 -11.79 15.26 9.74
CA LEU A 48 -11.47 16.48 9.02
C LEU A 48 -12.76 16.91 8.36
N ASP A 49 -13.38 17.96 8.89
CA ASP A 49 -14.56 18.66 8.41
C ASP A 49 -14.33 19.33 7.03
N ARG A 50 -13.74 18.59 6.09
CA ARG A 50 -13.36 19.02 4.75
C ARG A 50 -13.58 17.86 3.77
N PRO A 51 -13.81 18.16 2.48
CA PRO A 51 -14.06 17.16 1.43
C PRO A 51 -12.82 16.31 1.06
N ALA A 52 -11.91 16.07 2.00
CA ALA A 52 -10.79 15.17 1.82
C ALA A 52 -11.34 13.74 1.69
N GLY A 53 -11.06 13.09 0.56
CA GLY A 53 -11.48 11.71 0.31
C GLY A 53 -10.85 10.70 1.27
N PRO A 54 -11.25 9.42 1.18
CA PRO A 54 -10.63 8.38 1.97
C PRO A 54 -9.14 8.25 1.62
N LYS A 55 -8.30 8.53 2.61
CA LYS A 55 -6.85 8.33 2.54
C LYS A 55 -6.48 7.05 3.26
N LEU A 56 -5.64 6.24 2.63
CA LEU A 56 -5.13 5.00 3.19
C LEU A 56 -3.63 5.11 3.39
N VAL A 57 -3.11 4.62 4.51
CA VAL A 57 -1.68 4.36 4.65
C VAL A 57 -1.45 2.92 4.20
N VAL A 58 -0.58 2.76 3.21
CA VAL A 58 -0.16 1.46 2.69
C VAL A 58 1.31 1.27 3.03
N VAL A 59 1.64 0.18 3.71
CA VAL A 59 2.98 -0.12 4.20
C VAL A 59 3.40 -1.49 3.70
N LEU A 60 4.57 -1.58 3.08
CA LEU A 60 5.22 -2.83 2.72
C LEU A 60 6.31 -3.10 3.75
N CYS A 61 6.24 -4.25 4.42
CA CYS A 61 7.23 -4.66 5.41
C CYS A 61 7.95 -5.91 4.94
N ASN A 62 9.29 -5.91 5.05
CA ASN A 62 10.08 -7.10 4.82
C ASN A 62 10.14 -7.94 6.10
N THR A 63 9.43 -9.06 6.13
CA THR A 63 9.43 -10.05 7.20
C THR A 63 10.42 -11.19 6.97
N GLY A 64 11.12 -11.19 5.82
CA GLY A 64 12.16 -12.17 5.51
C GLY A 64 13.49 -11.87 6.19
N SER A 65 14.42 -12.81 6.06
CA SER A 65 15.78 -12.74 6.65
C SER A 65 16.81 -12.02 5.77
N SER A 66 16.46 -11.67 4.53
CA SER A 66 17.36 -11.04 3.55
C SER A 66 16.78 -9.72 3.04
N GLY A 67 17.67 -8.80 2.65
CA GLY A 67 17.28 -7.54 2.00
C GLY A 67 16.61 -7.78 0.65
N VAL A 68 15.59 -6.98 0.33
CA VAL A 68 14.85 -7.07 -0.94
C VAL A 68 14.70 -5.71 -1.59
N PHE A 69 14.81 -5.65 -2.92
CA PHE A 69 14.63 -4.41 -3.67
C PHE A 69 13.20 -4.28 -4.17
N ILE A 70 12.49 -3.26 -3.69
CA ILE A 70 11.15 -2.91 -4.17
C ILE A 70 11.18 -1.57 -4.89
N ARG A 71 10.19 -1.32 -5.74
CA ARG A 71 10.04 -0.03 -6.41
C ARG A 71 9.60 1.04 -5.42
N ARG A 72 10.24 2.20 -5.49
CA ARG A 72 9.98 3.36 -4.60
C ARG A 72 8.63 4.03 -4.88
N GLN A 73 8.20 4.00 -6.13
CA GLN A 73 7.00 4.69 -6.61
C GLN A 73 5.75 3.88 -6.28
N LEU A 74 5.30 3.98 -5.03
CA LEU A 74 4.07 3.35 -4.51
C LEU A 74 2.92 4.33 -4.33
N ASP A 75 3.20 5.63 -4.42
CA ASP A 75 2.24 6.73 -4.27
C ASP A 75 1.18 6.76 -5.36
N ARG A 76 1.40 6.03 -6.45
CA ARG A 76 0.49 5.91 -7.59
C ARG A 76 -0.13 4.54 -7.57
N ILE A 77 -1.45 4.47 -7.78
CA ILE A 77 -2.22 3.21 -7.89
C ILE A 77 -3.02 3.16 -9.20
N GLU A 78 -2.67 4.02 -10.15
CA GLU A 78 -3.27 4.02 -11.47
C GLU A 78 -3.25 2.60 -12.10
N PRO A 79 -4.29 2.22 -12.86
CA PRO A 79 -4.47 0.88 -13.43
C PRO A 79 -3.51 0.66 -14.62
N TRP A 80 -2.20 0.79 -14.39
CA TRP A 80 -1.16 0.48 -15.35
C TRP A 80 -0.58 -0.90 -15.06
N PRO A 81 -0.36 -1.72 -16.09
CA PRO A 81 0.26 -3.03 -15.91
C PRO A 81 1.66 -2.95 -15.27
N TRP A 82 2.32 -1.80 -15.40
CA TRP A 82 3.68 -1.56 -14.91
C TRP A 82 3.75 -0.85 -13.56
N ASN A 83 2.62 -0.50 -12.96
CA ASN A 83 2.64 0.06 -11.61
C ASN A 83 2.79 -1.08 -10.60
N PRO A 84 3.82 -1.04 -9.73
CA PRO A 84 4.04 -2.12 -8.79
C PRO A 84 2.93 -2.23 -7.77
N LEU A 85 2.33 -1.11 -7.34
CA LEU A 85 1.21 -1.11 -6.40
C LEU A 85 -0.10 -0.95 -7.15
N GLN A 86 -1.01 -1.90 -6.94
CA GLN A 86 -2.34 -1.91 -7.54
C GLN A 86 -3.40 -1.96 -6.44
N ALA A 87 -4.56 -1.35 -6.70
CA ALA A 87 -5.72 -1.41 -5.81
C ALA A 87 -6.92 -2.02 -6.54
N LYS A 88 -7.51 -3.05 -5.93
CA LYS A 88 -8.83 -3.57 -6.30
C LYS A 88 -9.86 -2.94 -5.38
N ILE A 89 -10.75 -2.13 -5.95
CA ILE A 89 -11.80 -1.41 -5.22
C ILE A 89 -13.16 -1.87 -5.72
N VAL A 90 -14.00 -2.33 -4.81
CA VAL A 90 -15.35 -2.84 -5.11
C VAL A 90 -16.35 -2.09 -4.24
N ASP A 91 -17.37 -1.50 -4.87
CA ASP A 91 -18.53 -0.95 -4.17
C ASP A 91 -19.30 -2.09 -3.52
N LEU A 92 -19.46 -2.03 -2.20
CA LEU A 92 -20.13 -3.09 -1.44
C LEU A 92 -21.63 -3.14 -1.70
N HIS A 93 -22.23 -2.03 -2.12
CA HIS A 93 -23.65 -1.99 -2.41
C HIS A 93 -23.96 -2.60 -3.78
N SER A 94 -23.25 -2.18 -4.84
CA SER A 94 -23.51 -2.67 -6.19
C SER A 94 -22.74 -3.95 -6.55
N GLY A 95 -21.72 -4.31 -5.76
CA GLY A 95 -20.79 -5.42 -6.06
C GLY A 95 -19.85 -5.13 -7.23
N LYS A 96 -19.94 -3.96 -7.86
CA LYS A 96 -19.17 -3.61 -9.06
C LYS A 96 -17.83 -2.96 -8.69
N PRO A 97 -16.80 -3.09 -9.55
CA PRO A 97 -15.57 -2.33 -9.39
C PRO A 97 -15.85 -0.82 -9.38
N ALA A 98 -15.13 -0.07 -8.55
CA ALA A 98 -15.20 1.39 -8.60
C ALA A 98 -14.67 1.89 -9.95
N GLY A 99 -15.33 2.90 -10.51
CA GLY A 99 -14.86 3.54 -11.74
C GLY A 99 -13.46 4.15 -11.53
N THR A 100 -12.60 4.07 -12.54
CA THR A 100 -11.27 4.70 -12.52
C THR A 100 -11.37 6.09 -13.12
N ARG A 101 -10.64 7.06 -12.54
CA ARG A 101 -10.40 8.34 -13.22
C ARG A 101 -9.39 8.09 -14.34
N VAL A 102 -9.59 8.74 -15.49
CA VAL A 102 -8.78 8.53 -16.71
C VAL A 102 -7.29 8.49 -16.37
N ALA A 103 -6.65 7.39 -16.73
CA ALA A 103 -5.22 7.20 -16.53
C ALA A 103 -4.46 8.07 -17.54
N VAL A 104 -3.60 8.97 -17.07
CA VAL A 104 -2.73 9.74 -17.97
C VAL A 104 -1.64 8.80 -18.46
N LYS A 105 -1.68 8.46 -19.77
CA LYS A 105 -0.62 7.68 -20.41
C LYS A 105 0.67 8.47 -20.40
N ARG A 106 1.54 8.19 -19.42
CA ARG A 106 2.89 8.73 -19.41
C ARG A 106 3.78 7.90 -20.32
N ALA A 107 4.65 8.59 -21.05
CA ALA A 107 5.73 7.97 -21.77
C ALA A 107 6.56 7.12 -20.80
N GLU A 108 6.73 5.85 -21.16
CA GLU A 108 7.54 4.91 -20.40
C GLU A 108 9.00 5.30 -20.56
N ARG A 109 9.72 5.42 -19.42
CA ARG A 109 11.17 5.51 -19.44
C ARG A 109 11.77 4.22 -18.89
N PRO A 110 12.96 3.82 -19.33
CA PRO A 110 13.70 2.73 -18.71
C PRO A 110 13.83 2.93 -17.20
N LEU A 111 13.61 1.85 -16.46
CA LEU A 111 13.84 1.82 -15.01
C LEU A 111 15.33 1.94 -14.72
N LYS A 112 15.66 2.66 -13.66
CA LYS A 112 17.02 2.88 -13.17
C LYS A 112 17.13 2.36 -11.73
N GLU A 113 18.36 2.14 -11.27
CA GLU A 113 18.60 1.66 -9.90
C GLU A 113 17.99 2.59 -8.83
N SER A 114 17.96 3.90 -9.09
CA SER A 114 17.34 4.91 -8.20
C SER A 114 15.82 4.80 -8.07
N ASP A 115 15.15 4.05 -8.96
CA ASP A 115 13.71 3.77 -8.87
C ASP A 115 13.37 2.72 -7.83
N PHE A 116 14.39 2.09 -7.23
CA PHE A 116 14.26 1.06 -6.21
C PHE A 116 14.69 1.57 -4.84
N VAL A 117 14.20 0.88 -3.82
CA VAL A 117 14.61 1.02 -2.43
C VAL A 117 14.88 -0.37 -1.88
N GLU A 118 15.97 -0.51 -1.15
CA GLU A 118 16.25 -1.72 -0.40
C GLU A 118 15.41 -1.72 0.88
N LEU A 119 14.56 -2.72 1.03
CA LEU A 119 13.93 -3.07 2.29
C LEU A 119 14.79 -4.11 2.98
N ARG A 120 15.57 -3.67 3.98
CA ARG A 120 16.31 -4.56 4.87
C ARG A 120 15.34 -5.44 5.70
N PRO A 121 15.82 -6.57 6.26
CA PRO A 121 15.01 -7.38 7.16
C PRO A 121 14.36 -6.53 8.26
N HIS A 122 13.06 -6.71 8.47
CA HIS A 122 12.21 -5.99 9.44
C HIS A 122 11.99 -4.50 9.18
N TYR A 123 12.44 -3.98 8.03
CA TYR A 123 12.16 -2.60 7.64
C TYR A 123 10.86 -2.51 6.84
N CYS A 124 10.20 -1.37 6.97
CA CYS A 124 8.98 -1.08 6.25
C CYS A 124 9.12 0.19 5.41
N TYR A 125 8.46 0.22 4.26
CA TYR A 125 8.35 1.38 3.38
C TYR A 125 6.88 1.62 3.08
N GLY A 126 6.39 2.84 3.28
CA GLY A 126 4.98 3.14 3.19
C GLY A 126 4.68 4.48 2.55
N VAL A 127 3.44 4.60 2.07
CA VAL A 127 2.92 5.79 1.38
C VAL A 127 1.51 6.09 1.86
N VAL A 128 1.12 7.35 1.74
CA VAL A 128 -0.27 7.77 1.88
C VAL A 128 -0.89 7.81 0.50
N VAL A 129 -2.03 7.13 0.36
CA VAL A 129 -2.74 6.95 -0.88
C VAL A 129 -4.10 7.62 -0.78
N ASP A 130 -4.38 8.59 -1.64
CA ASP A 130 -5.70 9.19 -1.77
C ASP A 130 -6.48 8.47 -2.89
N LEU A 131 -7.53 7.72 -2.52
CA LEU A 131 -8.28 6.93 -3.48
C LEU A 131 -9.06 7.81 -4.47
N ARG A 132 -9.45 9.04 -4.09
CA ARG A 132 -10.21 9.94 -4.99
C ARG A 132 -9.35 10.46 -6.13
N THR A 133 -8.03 10.48 -5.97
CA THR A 133 -7.10 10.85 -7.06
C THR A 133 -7.23 9.88 -8.23
N TYR A 134 -7.49 8.59 -7.97
CA TYR A 134 -7.43 7.53 -8.98
C TYR A 134 -8.79 6.91 -9.30
N PHE A 135 -9.77 7.02 -8.40
CA PHE A 135 -11.07 6.36 -8.52
C PHE A 135 -12.23 7.34 -8.33
N VAL A 136 -13.33 7.02 -9.00
CA VAL A 136 -14.62 7.67 -8.84
C VAL A 136 -15.35 6.95 -7.71
N LEU A 137 -15.35 7.59 -6.54
CA LEU A 137 -16.03 7.09 -5.34
C LEU A 137 -17.29 7.91 -5.09
N GLN A 138 -18.44 7.25 -5.06
CA GLN A 138 -19.72 7.88 -4.79
C GLN A 138 -19.84 8.22 -3.28
N PRO A 139 -20.41 9.37 -2.92
CA PRO A 139 -20.74 9.70 -1.54
C PRO A 139 -21.71 8.67 -0.93
N ARG A 140 -21.66 8.50 0.40
CA ARG A 140 -22.52 7.59 1.18
C ARG A 140 -22.46 6.12 0.72
N ARG A 141 -21.32 5.69 0.21
CA ARG A 141 -21.05 4.30 -0.18
C ARG A 141 -19.88 3.73 0.62
N ASP A 142 -19.93 2.42 0.80
CA ASP A 142 -18.85 1.65 1.42
C ASP A 142 -18.13 0.84 0.34
N TYR A 143 -16.80 0.85 0.38
CA TYR A 143 -15.95 0.19 -0.60
C TYR A 143 -15.04 -0.83 0.08
N SER A 144 -14.95 -2.03 -0.50
CA SER A 144 -13.87 -2.97 -0.21
C SER A 144 -12.63 -2.58 -0.99
N VAL A 145 -11.52 -2.38 -0.29
CA VAL A 145 -10.22 -2.10 -0.90
C VAL A 145 -9.24 -3.20 -0.54
N ARG A 146 -8.52 -3.71 -1.55
CA ARG A 146 -7.37 -4.61 -1.36
C ARG A 146 -6.23 -4.12 -2.24
N PHE A 147 -5.04 -4.04 -1.67
CA PHE A 147 -3.83 -3.69 -2.40
C PHE A 147 -3.06 -4.96 -2.78
N SER A 148 -2.40 -4.91 -3.91
CA SER A 148 -1.43 -5.91 -4.33
C SER A 148 -0.16 -5.22 -4.81
N TYR A 149 0.98 -5.70 -4.36
CA TYR A 149 2.28 -5.34 -4.90
C TYR A 149 2.75 -6.46 -5.83
N SER A 150 3.19 -6.11 -7.03
CA SER A 150 3.84 -7.04 -7.95
C SER A 150 4.94 -6.31 -8.71
N SER A 151 6.15 -6.84 -8.63
CA SER A 151 7.24 -6.35 -9.48
C SER A 151 7.18 -7.04 -10.84
N LYS A 152 6.38 -6.52 -11.77
CA LYS A 152 6.53 -6.86 -13.21
C LYS A 152 7.78 -6.22 -13.83
N ALA A 153 8.71 -5.72 -13.01
CA ALA A 153 9.97 -5.13 -13.44
C ALA A 153 10.83 -6.17 -14.18
N PRO A 154 11.80 -5.73 -15.01
CA PRO A 154 12.78 -6.64 -15.58
C PRO A 154 13.50 -7.41 -14.46
N LYS A 155 13.92 -8.65 -14.76
CA LYS A 155 14.64 -9.53 -13.83
C LYS A 155 15.88 -8.89 -13.20
N ARG A 156 16.44 -7.85 -13.86
CA ARG A 156 17.58 -7.08 -13.41
C ARG A 156 17.48 -5.64 -13.91
N VAL A 157 17.95 -4.68 -13.11
CA VAL A 157 18.13 -3.27 -13.48
C VAL A 157 19.55 -2.88 -13.08
N GLY A 158 20.46 -2.74 -14.04
CA GLY A 158 21.88 -2.56 -13.75
C GLY A 158 22.44 -3.76 -12.98
N LYS A 159 22.91 -3.54 -11.75
CA LYS A 159 23.37 -4.58 -10.82
C LYS A 159 22.28 -5.07 -9.87
N LEU A 160 21.13 -4.39 -9.80
CA LEU A 160 20.04 -4.72 -8.89
C LEU A 160 19.15 -5.84 -9.42
N VAL A 161 18.77 -6.75 -8.52
CA VAL A 161 17.75 -7.78 -8.76
C VAL A 161 16.49 -7.38 -7.97
N PRO A 162 15.44 -6.86 -8.63
CA PRO A 162 14.18 -6.56 -7.97
C PRO A 162 13.54 -7.82 -7.38
N TRP A 163 12.84 -7.68 -6.25
CA TRP A 163 12.06 -8.78 -5.69
C TRP A 163 10.96 -9.21 -6.68
N PRO A 164 10.96 -10.46 -7.19
CA PRO A 164 10.05 -10.89 -8.26
C PRO A 164 8.66 -11.31 -7.77
N GLY A 165 8.45 -11.33 -6.46
CA GLY A 165 7.24 -11.89 -5.86
C GLY A 165 6.01 -10.98 -5.95
N ILE A 166 4.91 -11.52 -5.43
CA ILE A 166 3.62 -10.84 -5.30
C ILE A 166 3.24 -10.84 -3.83
N ALA A 167 2.83 -9.67 -3.32
CA ALA A 167 2.24 -9.54 -2.00
C ALA A 167 0.83 -8.96 -2.11
N GLN A 168 -0.06 -9.33 -1.20
CA GLN A 168 -1.42 -8.81 -1.14
C GLN A 168 -1.74 -8.37 0.28
N SER A 169 -2.49 -7.28 0.41
CA SER A 169 -2.99 -6.84 1.70
C SER A 169 -4.22 -7.66 2.11
N THR A 170 -4.51 -7.61 3.41
CA THR A 170 -5.87 -7.90 3.88
C THR A 170 -6.86 -6.92 3.25
N ARG A 171 -8.14 -7.31 3.24
CA ARG A 171 -9.22 -6.44 2.76
C ARG A 171 -9.53 -5.40 3.83
N VAL A 172 -9.63 -4.13 3.44
CA VAL A 172 -10.12 -3.04 4.30
C VAL A 172 -11.44 -2.49 3.75
N VAL A 173 -12.32 -2.04 4.65
CA VAL A 173 -13.58 -1.39 4.26
C VAL A 173 -13.44 0.12 4.48
N VAL A 174 -13.74 0.88 3.44
CA VAL A 174 -13.63 2.33 3.42
C VAL A 174 -15.02 2.92 3.27
N LYS A 175 -15.40 3.80 4.20
CA LYS A 175 -16.70 4.49 4.17
C LYS A 175 -16.53 5.88 3.57
N VAL A 176 -17.25 6.18 2.51
CA VAL A 176 -17.26 7.52 1.89
C VAL A 176 -18.47 8.26 2.43
N ARG A 177 -18.25 9.33 3.19
CA ARG A 177 -19.32 10.19 3.73
C ARG A 177 -19.60 11.37 2.81
#